data_AF-A0A7Y4WIS6-F1
#
_entry.id   AF-A0A7Y4WIS6-F1
#
_cell.length_a   1.000
_cell.length_b   1.000
_cell.length_c   1.000
_cell.angle_alpha   90.00
_cell.angle_beta   90.00
_cell.angle_gamma   90.00
#
_symmetry.space_group_name_H-M   'P 1'
#
loop_
_entity.id
_entity.type
_entity.pdbx_description
1 polymer ?
#
loop_
_entity_poly.entity_id
_entity_poly.type
_entity_poly.pdbx_seq_one_letter_code
_entity_poly.pdbx_strand_id
1 'polypeptide(L)'
;MDEERERFFSRLATIPGLRTMPSIGAWILVEVDNPADIARKVNRRLTPGIVSVPRNVPGAVRLPVRDPKSNEELFVTIRDLLYKKARTRYFQELRQVSLAAK
;
A
#
# COMPACT_ATOMS: atom_id res chain seq x y z
N MET A 1 -12.89 8.35 16.64
CA MET A 1 -12.36 7.27 15.78
C MET A 1 -12.62 7.57 14.31
N ASP A 2 -13.81 8.06 13.95
CA ASP A 2 -14.17 8.33 12.56
C ASP A 2 -13.31 9.42 11.90
N GLU A 3 -12.99 10.50 12.62
CA GLU A 3 -12.09 11.53 12.09
C GLU A 3 -10.69 10.98 11.74
N GLU A 4 -10.14 10.08 12.55
CA GLU A 4 -8.82 9.51 12.30
C GLU A 4 -8.86 8.54 11.11
N ARG A 5 -9.94 7.78 10.98
CA ARG A 5 -10.19 6.96 9.80
C ARG A 5 -10.26 7.83 8.54
N GLU A 6 -10.98 8.94 8.58
CA GLU A 6 -11.12 9.86 7.43
C GLU A 6 -9.78 10.52 7.07
N ARG A 7 -9.02 10.98 8.07
CA ARG A 7 -7.67 11.51 7.87
C ARG A 7 -6.76 10.47 7.22
N PHE A 8 -6.72 9.25 7.77
CA PHE A 8 -5.88 8.18 7.23
C PHE A 8 -6.32 7.76 5.82
N PHE A 9 -7.63 7.66 5.57
CA PHE A 9 -8.19 7.40 4.24
C PHE A 9 -7.75 8.46 3.22
N SER A 10 -7.89 9.73 3.59
CA SER A 10 -7.52 10.87 2.74
C SER A 10 -6.02 10.86 2.44
N ARG A 11 -5.17 10.54 3.42
CA ARG A 11 -3.72 10.40 3.21
C ARG A 11 -3.41 9.25 2.26
N LEU A 12 -3.97 8.07 2.48
CA LEU A 12 -3.74 6.90 1.62
C LEU A 12 -4.12 7.17 0.16
N ALA A 13 -5.19 7.91 -0.08
CA ALA A 13 -5.63 8.31 -1.42
C ALA A 13 -4.62 9.19 -2.19
N THR A 14 -3.62 9.76 -1.49
CA THR A 14 -2.54 10.54 -2.13
C THR A 14 -1.40 9.69 -2.68
N ILE A 15 -1.34 8.39 -2.37
CA ILE A 15 -0.22 7.52 -2.77
C ILE A 15 -0.43 7.02 -4.20
N PRO A 16 0.47 7.32 -5.16
CA PRO A 16 0.41 6.74 -6.50
C PRO A 16 0.56 5.22 -6.47
N GLY A 17 -0.27 4.51 -7.25
CA GLY A 17 -0.27 3.04 -7.31
C GLY A 17 -1.03 2.36 -6.15
N LEU A 18 -1.79 3.13 -5.37
CA LEU A 18 -2.72 2.65 -4.35
C LEU A 18 -4.09 3.29 -4.58
N ARG A 19 -5.14 2.47 -4.60
CA ARG A 19 -6.52 2.97 -4.67
C ARG A 19 -7.26 2.60 -3.39
N THR A 20 -7.83 3.59 -2.70
CA THR A 20 -8.69 3.31 -1.55
C THR A 20 -10.02 2.73 -2.01
N MET A 21 -10.55 1.76 -1.25
CA MET A 21 -11.81 1.08 -1.55
C MET A 21 -12.86 1.39 -0.46
N PRO A 22 -14.16 1.41 -0.82
CA PRO A 22 -15.23 1.48 0.17
C PRO A 22 -15.06 0.38 1.21
N SER A 23 -15.04 0.78 2.49
CA SER A 23 -14.81 -0.13 3.61
C SER A 23 -15.53 0.35 4.86
N ILE A 24 -16.09 -0.60 5.62
CA ILE A 24 -16.84 -0.37 6.85
C ILE A 24 -16.06 -1.02 8.00
N GLY A 25 -15.98 -0.33 9.14
CA GLY A 25 -15.32 -0.80 10.36
C GLY A 25 -13.97 -0.14 10.64
N ALA A 26 -13.18 -0.78 11.50
CA ALA A 26 -11.88 -0.28 11.98
C ALA A 26 -10.71 -0.55 10.99
N TRP A 27 -11.02 -0.63 9.70
CA TRP A 27 -10.03 -0.89 8.66
C TRP A 27 -10.39 -0.14 7.37
N ILE A 28 -9.35 0.10 6.58
CA ILE A 28 -9.45 0.64 5.23
C ILE A 28 -8.98 -0.44 4.26
N LEU A 29 -9.79 -0.72 3.24
CA LEU A 29 -9.38 -1.58 2.13
C LEU A 29 -8.66 -0.72 1.10
N VAL A 30 -7.52 -1.21 0.62
CA VAL A 30 -6.77 -0.59 -0.46
C VAL A 30 -6.45 -1.62 -1.53
N GLU A 31 -6.53 -1.21 -2.78
CA GLU A 31 -6.14 -2.00 -3.95
C GLU A 31 -4.73 -1.59 -4.38
N VAL A 32 -3.87 -2.59 -4.59
CA VAL A 32 -2.47 -2.41 -4.98
C VAL A 32 -1.99 -3.54 -5.89
N ASP A 33 -0.96 -3.27 -6.68
CA ASP A 33 -0.25 -4.31 -7.43
C ASP A 33 0.45 -5.30 -6.47
N ASN A 34 0.20 -6.60 -6.63
CA ASN A 34 0.79 -7.70 -5.83
C ASN A 34 0.51 -7.53 -4.32
N PRO A 35 -0.75 -7.63 -3.88
CA PRO A 35 -1.15 -7.37 -2.49
C PRO A 35 -0.41 -8.26 -1.47
N ALA A 36 -0.14 -9.53 -1.81
CA ALA A 36 0.59 -10.46 -0.95
C ALA A 36 2.03 -10.00 -0.66
N ASP A 37 2.73 -9.46 -1.67
CA ASP A 37 4.10 -8.97 -1.50
C ASP A 37 4.13 -7.68 -0.66
N ILE A 38 3.18 -6.78 -0.88
CA ILE A 38 3.02 -5.56 -0.08
C ILE A 38 2.73 -5.93 1.39
N ALA A 39 1.72 -6.76 1.64
CA ALA A 39 1.35 -7.17 2.99
C ALA A 39 2.52 -7.83 3.73
N ARG A 40 3.23 -8.76 3.07
CA ARG A 40 4.43 -9.41 3.63
C ARG A 40 5.53 -8.40 3.97
N LYS A 41 5.81 -7.45 3.08
CA LYS A 41 6.87 -6.44 3.30
C LYS A 41 6.51 -5.46 4.40
N VAL A 42 5.25 -5.03 4.50
CA VAL A 42 4.75 -4.19 5.58
C VAL A 42 4.85 -4.93 6.92
N ASN A 43 4.32 -6.16 7.00
CA ASN A 43 4.36 -6.97 8.22
C ASN A 43 5.79 -7.24 8.71
N ARG A 44 6.76 -7.35 7.80
CA ARG A 44 8.18 -7.52 8.16
C ARG A 44 8.85 -6.23 8.67
N ARG A 45 8.39 -5.06 8.22
CA ARG A 45 8.98 -3.76 8.60
C ARG A 45 8.41 -3.19 9.89
N LEU A 46 7.13 -3.45 10.16
CA LEU A 46 6.41 -2.89 11.29
C LEU A 46 6.16 -3.95 12.36
N THR A 47 5.10 -4.74 12.19
CA THR A 47 4.72 -5.79 13.12
C THR A 47 4.09 -6.94 12.35
N PRO A 48 4.45 -8.20 12.63
CA PRO A 48 3.84 -9.35 11.99
C PRO A 48 2.31 -9.33 12.13
N GLY A 49 1.61 -9.55 11.01
CA GLY A 49 0.15 -9.61 10.98
C GLY A 49 -0.57 -8.27 11.08
N ILE A 50 0.13 -7.13 11.04
CA ILE A 50 -0.52 -5.81 11.11
C ILE A 50 -1.47 -5.57 9.92
N VAL A 51 -1.11 -6.05 8.73
CA VAL A 51 -1.96 -5.99 7.53
C VAL A 51 -2.24 -7.39 6.98
N SER A 52 -3.37 -7.54 6.31
CA SER A 52 -3.81 -8.82 5.74
C SER A 52 -4.37 -8.67 4.33
N VAL A 53 -4.31 -9.75 3.55
CA VAL A 53 -4.93 -9.84 2.22
C VAL A 53 -6.24 -10.61 2.36
N PRO A 54 -7.41 -9.97 2.18
CA PRO A 54 -8.69 -10.68 2.20
C PRO A 54 -8.78 -11.65 1.02
N ARG A 55 -9.30 -12.87 1.26
CA ARG A 55 -9.43 -13.91 0.21
C ARG A 55 -10.50 -13.59 -0.84
N ASN A 56 -11.52 -12.83 -0.46
CA ASN A 56 -12.71 -12.59 -1.28
C ASN A 56 -12.65 -11.28 -2.07
N VAL A 57 -11.58 -10.49 -1.92
CA VAL A 57 -11.40 -9.21 -2.62
C VAL A 57 -10.04 -9.23 -3.31
N PRO A 58 -9.99 -9.63 -4.61
CA PRO A 58 -8.75 -9.67 -5.37
C PRO A 58 -8.05 -8.31 -5.38
N GLY A 59 -6.71 -8.32 -5.33
CA GLY A 59 -5.91 -7.08 -5.37
C GLY A 59 -5.91 -6.26 -4.07
N ALA A 60 -6.72 -6.63 -3.07
CA ALA A 60 -6.90 -5.80 -1.88
C ALA A 60 -5.93 -6.14 -0.74
N VAL A 61 -5.64 -5.14 0.08
CA VAL A 61 -4.97 -5.24 1.37
C VAL A 61 -5.85 -4.51 2.39
N ARG A 62 -6.04 -5.13 3.56
CA ARG A 62 -6.75 -4.54 4.69
C ARG A 62 -5.75 -3.87 5.62
N LEU A 63 -5.91 -2.56 5.80
CA LEU A 63 -5.12 -1.71 6.68
C LEU A 63 -5.92 -1.39 7.94
N PRO A 64 -5.42 -1.67 9.15
CA PRO A 64 -6.11 -1.29 10.38
C PRO A 64 -6.05 0.23 10.57
N VAL A 65 -7.14 0.82 11.07
CA VAL A 65 -7.13 2.20 11.58
C VAL A 65 -6.79 2.14 13.06
N ARG A 66 -5.71 2.84 13.46
CA ARG A 66 -5.18 2.85 14.83
C ARG A 66 -5.03 4.31 15.31
N ASP A 67 -4.16 4.54 16.29
CA ASP A 67 -3.78 5.87 16.73
C ASP A 67 -2.99 6.63 15.62
N PRO A 68 -2.96 7.97 15.66
CA PRO A 68 -2.34 8.79 14.60
C PRO A 68 -0.88 8.44 14.31
N LYS A 69 -0.09 8.11 15.34
CA LYS A 69 1.33 7.79 15.17
C LYS A 69 1.50 6.47 14.42
N SER A 70 0.75 5.45 14.80
CA SER A 70 0.75 4.15 14.11
C SER A 70 0.26 4.26 12.66
N ASN A 71 -0.77 5.07 12.41
CA ASN A 71 -1.30 5.27 11.05
C ASN A 71 -0.28 5.97 10.15
N GLU A 72 0.44 6.95 10.68
CA GLU A 72 1.48 7.66 9.93
C GLU A 72 2.67 6.74 9.60
N GLU A 73 3.10 5.90 10.53
CA GLU A 73 4.15 4.93 10.29
C GLU A 73 3.76 3.90 9.20
N LEU A 74 2.51 3.44 9.25
CA LEU A 74 1.95 2.56 8.22
C LEU A 74 1.86 3.26 6.86
N PHE A 75 1.39 4.51 6.83
CA PHE A 75 1.32 5.35 5.63
C PHE A 75 2.70 5.49 4.96
N VAL A 76 3.71 5.95 5.71
CA VAL A 76 5.07 6.15 5.19
C VAL A 76 5.65 4.84 4.66
N THR A 77 5.45 3.74 5.37
CA THR A 77 5.95 2.42 4.97
C THR A 77 5.36 1.96 3.64
N ILE A 78 4.05 2.08 3.46
CA ILE A 78 3.35 1.70 2.23
C ILE A 78 3.78 2.59 1.08
N ARG A 79 3.80 3.91 1.30
CA ARG A 79 4.23 4.91 0.33
C ARG A 79 5.62 4.57 -0.20
N ASP A 80 6.59 4.38 0.68
CA ASP A 80 7.98 4.10 0.30
C ASP A 80 8.14 2.77 -0.45
N LEU A 81 7.32 1.75 -0.12
CA LEU A 81 7.29 0.49 -0.84
C LEU A 81 6.81 0.66 -2.28
N LEU A 82 5.74 1.43 -2.47
CA LEU A 82 5.15 1.65 -3.79
C LEU A 82 6.03 2.55 -4.65
N TYR A 83 6.61 3.62 -4.10
CA TYR A 83 7.59 4.44 -4.83
C TYR A 83 8.82 3.66 -5.26
N LYS A 84 9.39 2.83 -4.38
CA LYS A 84 10.55 1.99 -4.75
C LYS A 84 10.20 1.03 -5.88
N LYS A 85 9.02 0.41 -5.84
CA LYS A 85 8.55 -0.51 -6.88
C LYS A 85 8.34 0.20 -8.22
N ALA A 86 7.68 1.35 -8.22
CA ALA A 86 7.48 2.16 -9.43
C ALA A 86 8.82 2.58 -10.05
N ARG A 87 9.76 3.03 -9.22
CA ARG A 87 11.11 3.40 -9.67
C ARG A 87 11.87 2.22 -10.29
N THR A 88 11.83 1.05 -9.66
CA THR A 88 12.48 -0.16 -10.21
C THR A 88 11.88 -0.56 -11.56
N ARG A 89 10.54 -0.54 -11.67
CA ARG A 89 9.84 -0.86 -12.92
C ARG A 89 10.27 0.09 -14.06
N TYR A 90 10.25 1.40 -13.79
CA TYR A 90 10.68 2.42 -14.73
C TYR A 90 12.11 2.20 -15.25
N PHE A 91 13.07 1.93 -14.37
CA PHE A 91 14.45 1.67 -14.80
C PHE A 91 14.60 0.37 -15.59
N GLN A 92 13.80 -0.66 -15.30
CA GLN A 92 13.79 -1.90 -16.07
C GLN A 92 13.26 -1.66 -17.49
N GLU A 93 12.17 -0.92 -17.63
CA GLU A 93 11.58 -0.56 -18.93
C GLU A 93 12.55 0.23 -19.80
N LEU A 94 13.20 1.26 -19.24
CA LEU A 94 14.23 2.04 -19.96
C LEU A 94 15.39 1.17 -20.44
N ARG A 95 15.85 0.23 -19.61
CA ARG A 95 16.92 -0.69 -19.98
C ARG A 95 16.52 -1.60 -21.15
N GLN A 96 15.27 -2.08 -21.17
CA GLN A 96 14.77 -2.92 -22.27
C GLN A 96 14.68 -2.14 -23.59
N VAL A 97 14.16 -0.90 -23.55
CA VAL A 97 14.10 -0.03 -24.74
C VAL A 97 15.50 0.24 -25.29
N SER A 98 16.47 0.53 -24.42
CA SER A 98 17.86 0.76 -24.84
C SER A 98 18.53 -0.48 -25.45
N LEU A 99 18.14 -1.69 -25.05
CA LEU A 99 18.67 -2.94 -25.60
C LEU A 99 18.00 -3.31 -26.92
N ALA A 100 16.70 -3.02 -27.08
CA ALA A 100 15.95 -3.30 -28.30
C ALA A 100 16.23 -2.31 -29.45
N ALA A 101 16.81 -1.15 -29.14
CA ALA A 101 17.22 -0.14 -30.13
C ALA A 101 18.63 -0.37 -30.71
N LYS A 102 19.28 -1.49 -30.36
CA LYS A 102 20.56 -1.96 -30.91
C LYS A 102 20.34 -3.17 -31.81
#